data_AF-A0A4R4YWT2-F1
#
_entry.id   AF-A0A4R4YWT2-F1
#
_cell.length_a   1.000
_cell.length_b   1.000
_cell.length_c   1.000
_cell.angle_alpha   90.00
_cell.angle_beta   90.00
_cell.angle_gamma   90.00
#
_symmetry.space_group_name_H-M   'P 1'
#
loop_
_entity.id
_entity.type
_entity.pdbx_description
1 polymer ?
#
loop_
_entity_poly.entity_id
_entity_poly.type
_entity_poly.pdbx_seq_one_letter_code
_entity_poly.pdbx_strand_id
1 'polypeptide(L)'
;MRLGEHADDVGWASKRAGLTGWDGEHVIALDWEQFGLGPAGFDLGYLLVALPGAEILAGADSVLRRGAVLTAAFTAASRAAWSLGQPSPGDHLEQLVQLADYIEEASSQAR
;
A
#
# COMPACT_ATOMS: atom_id res chain seq x y z
N MET A 1 -8.51 6.09 -42.01
CA MET A 1 -9.13 4.75 -42.12
C MET A 1 -7.98 3.78 -42.43
N ARG A 2 -7.56 2.84 -41.59
CA ARG A 2 -8.25 1.98 -40.62
C ARG A 2 -7.30 1.68 -39.43
N LEU A 3 -7.87 1.56 -38.23
CA LEU A 3 -7.23 1.17 -36.97
C LEU A 3 -7.09 -0.35 -36.85
N GLY A 4 -6.16 -0.80 -36.00
CA GLY A 4 -6.00 -2.17 -35.49
C GLY A 4 -4.55 -2.66 -35.65
N GLU A 5 -3.89 -3.34 -34.73
CA GLU A 5 -4.19 -3.93 -33.42
C GLU A 5 -2.80 -4.15 -32.73
N HIS A 6 -2.80 -4.42 -31.42
CA HIS A 6 -1.66 -4.76 -30.51
C HIS A 6 -1.32 -3.71 -29.45
N ALA A 7 -2.28 -3.41 -28.58
CA ALA A 7 -2.07 -2.60 -27.38
C ALA A 7 -2.34 -3.38 -26.07
N ASP A 8 -2.17 -4.71 -26.05
CA ASP A 8 -2.71 -5.54 -24.96
C ASP A 8 -1.68 -6.36 -24.14
N ASP A 9 -0.38 -6.05 -24.20
CA ASP A 9 0.64 -6.87 -23.48
C ASP A 9 1.65 -6.06 -22.63
N VAL A 10 1.25 -4.90 -22.12
CA VAL A 10 2.10 -4.15 -21.16
C VAL A 10 1.66 -4.45 -19.74
N GLY A 11 2.30 -5.47 -19.16
CA GLY A 11 2.18 -5.86 -17.76
C GLY A 11 2.36 -4.66 -16.83
N TRP A 12 1.33 -4.43 -16.03
CA TRP A 12 1.19 -3.38 -15.04
C TRP A 12 2.20 -3.56 -13.89
N ALA A 13 3.47 -3.22 -14.11
CA ALA A 13 4.44 -3.19 -13.01
C ALA A 13 3.97 -2.21 -11.91
N SER A 14 4.05 -2.68 -10.67
CA SER A 14 3.43 -2.12 -9.46
C SER A 14 3.58 -0.60 -9.29
N LYS A 15 2.58 0.16 -9.76
CA LYS A 15 2.40 1.59 -9.45
C LYS A 15 2.19 1.88 -7.96
N ARG A 16 2.05 0.86 -7.11
CA ARG A 16 1.62 1.03 -5.71
C ARG A 16 2.75 1.45 -4.75
N ALA A 17 4.01 1.32 -5.13
CA ALA A 17 5.16 1.55 -4.24
C ALA A 17 6.21 2.54 -4.76
N GLY A 18 5.95 3.29 -5.83
CA GLY A 18 6.93 4.24 -6.40
C GLY A 18 8.18 3.59 -7.02
N LEU A 19 8.19 2.25 -7.15
CA LEU A 19 9.28 1.48 -7.74
C LEU A 19 8.93 1.15 -9.19
N THR A 20 9.79 1.57 -10.12
CA THR A 20 9.72 1.13 -11.52
C THR A 20 10.95 0.30 -11.83
N GLY A 21 10.75 -0.95 -12.20
CA GLY A 21 11.81 -1.89 -12.56
C GLY A 21 11.24 -3.27 -12.90
N TRP A 22 11.89 -3.97 -13.82
CA TRP A 22 11.68 -5.39 -14.10
C TRP A 22 12.68 -6.23 -13.30
N ASP A 23 12.39 -7.53 -13.16
CA ASP A 23 13.28 -8.47 -12.46
C ASP A 23 14.71 -8.39 -13.01
N GLY A 24 15.67 -8.11 -12.12
CA GLY A 24 17.10 -8.04 -12.43
C GLY A 24 17.63 -6.67 -12.85
N GLU A 25 16.81 -5.63 -12.92
CA GLU A 25 17.23 -4.28 -13.31
C GLU A 25 17.34 -3.29 -12.14
N HIS A 26 18.07 -2.20 -12.39
CA HIS A 26 18.17 -1.07 -11.47
C HIS A 26 16.80 -0.45 -11.25
N VAL A 27 16.27 -0.58 -10.03
CA VAL A 27 15.01 0.04 -9.63
C VAL A 27 15.26 1.52 -9.35
N ILE A 28 14.52 2.39 -10.04
CA ILE A 28 14.49 3.82 -9.73
C ILE A 28 13.34 4.05 -8.74
N ALA A 29 13.69 4.51 -7.54
CA ALA A 29 12.71 5.07 -6.62
C ALA A 29 12.26 6.44 -7.14
N LEU A 30 10.95 6.58 -7.34
CA LEU A 30 10.27 7.82 -7.68
C LEU A 30 9.53 8.34 -6.44
N ASP A 31 9.07 9.59 -6.48
CA ASP A 31 8.30 10.21 -5.39
C ASP A 31 9.06 10.30 -4.05
N TRP A 32 10.17 11.05 -4.06
CA TRP A 32 11.05 11.25 -2.90
C TRP A 32 10.47 12.20 -1.85
N GLU A 33 9.26 12.73 -2.03
CA GLU A 33 8.66 13.71 -1.10
C GLU A 33 8.45 13.11 0.30
N GLN A 34 8.31 11.78 0.40
CA GLN A 34 8.17 11.07 1.67
C GLN A 34 9.49 10.46 2.18
N PHE A 35 10.60 10.63 1.46
CA PHE A 35 11.90 10.09 1.86
C PHE A 35 12.50 10.91 3.02
N GLY A 36 12.83 10.23 4.12
CA GLY A 36 13.42 10.89 5.27
C GLY A 36 13.38 10.03 6.53
N LEU A 37 13.55 10.68 7.69
CA LEU A 37 13.40 10.03 8.99
C LEU A 37 11.91 9.95 9.33
N GLY A 38 11.41 8.73 9.51
CA GLY A 38 10.03 8.45 9.88
C GLY A 38 9.92 7.57 11.13
N PRO A 39 8.68 7.38 11.65
CA PRO A 39 8.41 6.43 12.72
C PRO A 39 8.85 5.01 12.34
N ALA A 40 9.30 4.24 13.33
CA ALA A 40 9.59 2.81 13.15
C ALA A 40 8.37 2.09 12.57
N GLY A 41 8.56 1.28 11.52
CA GLY A 41 7.49 0.52 10.87
C GLY A 41 6.74 1.25 9.75
N PHE A 42 7.04 2.52 9.47
CA PHE A 42 6.37 3.30 8.44
C PHE A 42 6.39 2.64 7.05
N ASP A 43 7.58 2.26 6.56
CA ASP A 43 7.75 1.62 5.25
C ASP A 43 7.05 0.26 5.18
N LEU A 44 7.12 -0.51 6.27
CA LEU A 44 6.40 -1.78 6.42
C LEU A 44 4.88 -1.59 6.34
N GLY A 45 4.36 -0.48 6.89
CA GLY A 45 2.95 -0.13 6.78
C GLY A 45 2.52 0.18 5.33
N TYR A 46 3.34 0.90 4.58
CA TYR A 46 3.10 1.13 3.15
C TYR A 46 3.22 -0.15 2.32
N LEU A 47 4.18 -1.01 2.64
CA LEU A 47 4.32 -2.32 2.01
C LEU A 47 3.08 -3.19 2.29
N LEU A 48 2.57 -3.18 3.53
CA LEU A 48 1.37 -3.91 3.91
C LEU A 48 0.12 -3.42 3.18
N VAL A 49 0.01 -2.10 2.92
CA VAL A 49 -1.06 -1.55 2.08
C VAL A 49 -0.92 -2.02 0.63
N ALA A 50 0.30 -2.05 0.09
CA ALA A 50 0.54 -2.47 -1.29
C ALA A 50 0.30 -3.97 -1.50
N LEU A 51 0.70 -4.79 -0.53
CA LEU A 51 0.66 -6.26 -0.52
C LEU A 51 0.11 -6.76 0.84
N PRO A 52 -1.21 -6.84 1.01
CA PRO A 52 -1.81 -7.31 2.26
C PRO A 52 -1.43 -8.76 2.55
N GLY A 53 -0.79 -9.00 3.69
CA GLY A 53 -0.36 -10.34 4.09
C GLY A 53 0.39 -10.36 5.42
N ALA A 54 0.13 -11.37 6.25
CA ALA A 54 0.74 -11.50 7.58
C ALA A 54 2.25 -11.73 7.52
N GLU A 55 2.74 -12.31 6.43
CA GLU A 55 4.15 -12.52 6.12
C GLU A 55 4.95 -11.23 6.04
N ILE A 56 4.33 -10.10 5.67
CA ILE A 56 4.99 -8.79 5.65
C ILE A 56 5.45 -8.38 7.06
N LEU A 57 4.70 -8.78 8.09
CA LEU A 57 5.01 -8.48 9.48
C LEU A 57 5.79 -9.61 10.17
N ALA A 58 6.16 -10.67 9.44
CA ALA A 58 6.89 -11.79 10.02
C ALA A 58 8.29 -11.34 10.47
N GLY A 59 8.61 -11.58 11.75
CA GLY A 59 9.90 -11.19 12.33
C GLY A 59 10.04 -9.71 12.69
N ALA A 60 9.02 -8.88 12.43
CA ALA A 60 8.99 -7.51 12.96
C ALA A 60 8.86 -7.54 14.48
N ASP A 61 9.69 -6.76 15.18
CA ASP A 61 9.53 -6.56 16.62
C ASP A 61 8.23 -5.80 16.94
N SER A 62 7.90 -5.70 18.23
CA SER A 62 6.64 -5.08 18.67
C SER A 62 6.52 -3.60 18.30
N VAL A 63 7.64 -2.87 18.19
CA VAL A 63 7.64 -1.44 17.84
C VAL A 63 7.45 -1.28 16.33
N LEU A 64 8.18 -2.03 15.52
CA LEU A 64 8.05 -2.06 14.06
C LEU A 64 6.65 -2.52 13.65
N ARG A 65 6.14 -3.59 14.27
CA ARG A 65 4.78 -4.09 14.00
C ARG A 65 3.73 -3.04 14.33
N ARG A 66 3.83 -2.43 15.51
CA ARG A 66 2.91 -1.38 15.94
C ARG A 66 2.86 -0.24 14.92
N GLY A 67 4.01 0.28 14.53
CA GLY A 67 4.07 1.36 13.55
C GLY A 67 3.51 0.96 12.18
N ALA A 68 3.86 -0.23 11.70
CA ALA A 68 3.37 -0.74 10.42
C ALA A 68 1.84 -0.87 10.40
N VAL A 69 1.27 -1.45 11.45
CA VAL A 69 -0.18 -1.65 11.59
C VAL A 69 -0.90 -0.30 11.68
N LEU A 70 -0.40 0.65 12.47
CA LEU A 70 -0.97 2.00 12.56
C LEU A 70 -0.91 2.76 11.23
N THR A 71 0.25 2.74 10.56
CA THR A 71 0.43 3.40 9.26
C THR A 71 -0.49 2.79 8.19
N ALA A 72 -0.59 1.45 8.14
CA ALA A 72 -1.45 0.77 7.19
C ALA A 72 -2.94 1.09 7.43
N ALA A 73 -3.40 0.98 8.68
CA ALA A 73 -4.78 1.27 9.06
C ALA A 73 -5.16 2.72 8.74
N PHE A 74 -4.32 3.69 9.13
CA PHE A 74 -4.58 5.11 8.86
C PHE A 74 -4.62 5.41 7.36
N THR A 75 -3.66 4.84 6.59
CA THR A 75 -3.58 5.04 5.14
C THR A 75 -4.81 4.46 4.44
N ALA A 76 -5.18 3.22 4.77
CA ALA A 76 -6.33 2.55 4.18
C ALA A 76 -7.64 3.28 4.50
N ALA A 77 -7.85 3.65 5.77
CA ALA A 77 -9.04 4.39 6.19
C ALA A 77 -9.12 5.77 5.50
N SER A 78 -8.02 6.50 5.42
CA SER A 78 -7.97 7.81 4.76
C SER A 78 -8.27 7.70 3.26
N ARG A 79 -7.70 6.70 2.58
CA ARG A 79 -7.94 6.40 1.16
C ARG A 79 -9.40 6.00 0.90
N ALA A 80 -9.96 5.14 1.74
CA ALA A 80 -11.36 4.76 1.67
C ALA A 80 -12.27 5.98 1.86
N ALA A 81 -12.03 6.80 2.89
CA ALA A 81 -12.80 8.01 3.16
C ALA A 81 -12.76 9.00 1.99
N TRP A 82 -11.59 9.24 1.41
CA TRP A 82 -11.45 10.09 0.22
C TRP A 82 -12.20 9.50 -1.00
N SER A 83 -12.14 8.19 -1.18
CA SER A 83 -12.74 7.51 -2.34
C SER A 83 -14.27 7.63 -2.38
N LEU A 84 -14.94 7.79 -1.24
CA LEU A 84 -16.40 7.92 -1.16
C LEU A 84 -16.95 9.11 -1.96
N GLY A 85 -16.14 10.13 -2.23
CA GLY A 85 -16.50 11.26 -3.08
C GLY A 85 -16.20 11.06 -4.58
N GLN A 86 -15.66 9.91 -4.97
CA GLN A 86 -15.19 9.64 -6.34
C GLN A 86 -16.19 8.76 -7.12
N PRO A 87 -16.18 8.81 -8.47
CA PRO A 87 -17.10 8.02 -9.30
C PRO A 87 -16.99 6.49 -9.15
N SER A 88 -15.85 5.99 -8.66
CA SER A 88 -15.60 4.55 -8.49
C SER A 88 -14.80 4.29 -7.20
N PRO A 89 -15.47 4.23 -6.04
CA PRO A 89 -14.81 4.01 -4.75
C PRO A 89 -14.34 2.56 -4.51
N GLY A 90 -14.84 1.60 -5.30
CA GLY A 90 -14.78 0.16 -5.05
C GLY A 90 -13.41 -0.34 -4.58
N ASP A 91 -12.36 -0.09 -5.36
CA ASP A 91 -11.00 -0.58 -5.09
C ASP A 91 -10.48 -0.20 -3.69
N HIS A 92 -10.80 1.01 -3.22
CA HIS A 92 -10.31 1.52 -1.93
C HIS A 92 -11.12 0.94 -0.77
N LEU A 93 -12.40 0.66 -0.99
CA LEU A 93 -13.25 -0.02 -0.01
C LEU A 93 -12.89 -1.50 0.09
N GLU A 94 -12.61 -2.18 -1.02
CA GLU A 94 -12.15 -3.56 -1.04
C GLU A 94 -10.79 -3.69 -0.32
N GLN A 95 -9.87 -2.77 -0.56
CA GLN A 95 -8.59 -2.72 0.14
C GLN A 95 -8.76 -2.48 1.64
N LEU A 96 -9.73 -1.66 2.05
CA LEU A 96 -10.06 -1.48 3.47
C LEU A 96 -10.53 -2.79 4.11
N VAL A 97 -11.34 -3.58 3.41
CA VAL A 97 -11.81 -4.90 3.87
C VAL A 97 -10.65 -5.89 3.98
N GLN A 98 -9.72 -5.91 3.01
CA GLN A 98 -8.55 -6.78 3.06
C GLN A 98 -7.62 -6.49 4.25
N LEU A 99 -7.68 -5.27 4.80
CA LEU A 99 -6.86 -4.83 5.93
C LEU A 99 -7.63 -4.84 7.26
N ALA A 100 -8.84 -5.41 7.32
CA ALA A 100 -9.71 -5.38 8.49
C ALA A 100 -9.02 -5.84 9.78
N ASP A 101 -8.33 -6.99 9.75
CA ASP A 101 -7.61 -7.53 10.93
C ASP A 101 -6.56 -6.54 11.46
N TYR A 102 -5.85 -5.84 10.57
CA TYR A 102 -4.87 -4.83 10.97
C TYR A 102 -5.52 -3.55 11.47
N ILE A 103 -6.68 -3.18 10.95
CA ILE A 103 -7.46 -2.03 11.44
C ILE A 103 -8.00 -2.32 12.84
N GLU A 104 -8.46 -3.54 13.10
CA GLU A 104 -8.86 -4.00 14.43
C GLU A 104 -7.67 -4.00 15.39
N GLU A 105 -6.53 -4.56 14.98
CA GLU A 105 -5.29 -4.53 15.76
C GLU A 105 -4.89 -3.09 16.08
N ALA A 106 -4.88 -2.18 15.11
CA ALA A 106 -4.56 -0.75 15.31
C ALA A 106 -5.54 -0.09 16.30
N SER A 107 -6.84 -0.34 16.15
CA SER A 107 -7.88 0.25 17.00
C SER A 107 -7.78 -0.21 18.45
N SER A 108 -7.29 -1.43 18.68
CA SER A 108 -7.07 -1.97 20.02
C SER A 108 -5.96 -1.23 20.79
N GLN A 109 -5.03 -0.57 20.09
CA GLN A 109 -3.87 0.11 20.66
C GLN A 109 -4.17 1.54 21.12
N ALA A 110 -5.33 2.08 20.77
CA ALA A 110 -5.79 3.40 21.19
C ALA A 110 -6.51 3.39 22.55
N ARG A 111 -6.61 2.22 23.19
CA ARG A 111 -7.24 2.00 24.51
C ARG A 111 -6.17 1.91 25.59
#